data_AF-A0A7V4CIQ5-F1
#
_entry.id   AF-A0A7V4CIQ5-F1
#
_cell.length_a   1.000
_cell.length_b   1.000
_cell.length_c   1.000
_cell.angle_alpha   90.00
_cell.angle_beta   90.00
_cell.angle_gamma   90.00
#
_symmetry.space_group_name_H-M   'P 1'
#
loop_
_entity.id
_entity.type
_entity.pdbx_description
1 polymer ?
#
loop_
_entity_poly.entity_id
_entity_poly.type
_entity_poly.pdbx_seq_one_letter_code
_entity_poly.pdbx_strand_id
1 'polypeptide(L)'
;MQKILFLFLNIFLPALVLAQTVISFQNPVGSPNFWVLVDNILNIIFTVTLPIAVVLIIVGAILIVTAAGNERQISFGKNCILYSLVGLSLVLMSKGIMGLLAYLLR
;
A
#
# COMPACT_ATOMS: atom_id res chain seq x y z
N MET A 1 47.89 -16.11 38.91
CA MET A 1 47.35 -15.06 38.01
C MET A 1 46.19 -15.55 37.14
N GLN A 2 46.25 -16.74 36.54
CA GLN A 2 45.16 -17.20 35.65
C GLN A 2 43.79 -17.38 36.33
N LYS A 3 43.74 -17.84 37.59
CA LYS A 3 42.47 -18.00 38.33
C LYS A 3 41.71 -16.68 38.55
N ILE A 4 42.44 -15.58 38.71
CA ILE A 4 41.87 -14.22 38.86
C ILE A 4 41.32 -13.71 37.53
N LEU A 5 42.00 -14.01 36.42
CA LEU A 5 41.52 -13.71 35.06
C LEU A 5 40.20 -14.44 34.76
N PHE A 6 40.09 -15.72 35.14
CA PHE A 6 38.88 -16.52 34.94
C PHE A 6 37.68 -16.02 35.76
N LEU A 7 37.92 -15.55 37.00
CA LEU A 7 36.88 -14.92 37.82
C LEU A 7 36.40 -13.60 37.22
N PHE A 8 37.34 -12.77 36.75
CA PHE A 8 37.00 -11.50 36.10
C PHE A 8 36.17 -11.71 34.82
N LEU A 9 36.55 -12.70 34.01
CA LEU A 9 35.84 -13.06 32.78
C LEU A 9 34.41 -13.55 33.05
N ASN A 10 34.20 -14.39 34.07
CA ASN A 10 32.88 -14.90 34.44
C ASN A 10 31.93 -13.81 34.97
N ILE A 11 32.47 -12.76 35.61
CA ILE A 11 31.67 -11.63 36.10
C ILE A 11 31.32 -10.67 34.95
N PHE A 12 32.19 -10.53 33.95
CA PHE A 12 31.99 -9.60 32.83
C PHE A 12 31.18 -10.17 31.65
N LEU A 13 31.18 -11.50 31.48
CA LEU A 13 30.36 -12.22 30.48
C LEU A 13 28.85 -11.89 30.52
N PRO A 14 28.16 -11.90 31.68
CA PRO A 14 26.74 -11.57 31.72
C PRO A 14 26.44 -10.11 31.34
N ALA A 15 27.39 -9.18 31.54
CA ALA A 15 27.21 -7.79 31.15
C ALA A 15 27.20 -7.59 29.62
N LEU A 16 27.92 -8.43 28.85
CA LEU A 16 27.85 -8.43 27.38
C LEU A 16 26.52 -9.01 26.88
N VAL A 17 25.95 -10.01 27.57
CA VAL A 17 24.67 -10.65 27.20
C VAL A 17 23.50 -9.69 27.44
N LEU A 18 23.54 -8.89 28.51
CA LEU A 18 22.49 -7.93 28.84
C LEU A 18 22.52 -6.65 27.98
N ALA A 19 23.63 -6.36 27.30
CA ALA A 19 23.75 -5.18 26.42
C ALA A 19 23.04 -5.34 25.06
N GLN A 20 22.54 -6.54 24.73
CA GLN A 20 22.02 -6.85 23.39
C GLN A 20 20.51 -6.62 23.22
N THR A 21 19.77 -6.27 24.27
CA THR A 21 18.35 -5.96 24.11
C THR A 21 18.18 -4.51 23.67
N VAL A 22 18.54 -4.23 22.43
CA VAL A 22 18.02 -3.08 21.71
C VAL A 22 16.53 -3.35 21.50
N ILE A 23 15.69 -2.84 22.41
CA ILE A 23 14.25 -2.73 22.16
C ILE A 23 14.11 -1.68 21.06
N SER A 24 14.26 -2.12 19.82
CA SER A 24 13.96 -1.30 18.67
C SER A 24 12.45 -1.26 18.56
N PHE A 25 11.88 -0.06 18.67
CA PHE A 25 10.51 0.17 18.27
C PHE A 25 10.47 0.01 16.75
N GLN A 26 10.10 -1.18 16.29
CA GLN A 26 9.80 -1.40 14.88
C GLN A 26 8.66 -0.46 14.53
N ASN A 27 8.83 0.34 13.46
CA ASN A 27 7.75 1.20 12.99
C ASN A 27 6.54 0.30 12.69
N PRO A 28 5.41 0.46 13.40
CA PRO A 28 4.21 -0.37 13.18
C PRO A 28 3.64 -0.20 11.77
N VAL A 29 4.06 0.86 11.06
CA VAL A 29 3.67 1.16 9.68
C VAL A 29 4.71 0.65 8.66
N GLY A 30 5.86 0.13 9.12
CA GLY A 30 6.89 -0.48 8.27
C GLY A 30 7.56 0.45 7.25
N SER A 31 7.36 1.77 7.37
CA SER A 31 7.84 2.74 6.39
C SER A 31 8.98 3.60 6.95
N PRO A 32 10.20 3.56 6.37
CA PRO A 32 11.33 4.36 6.85
C PRO A 32 11.18 5.86 6.51
N ASN A 33 10.45 6.21 5.45
CA ASN A 33 10.35 7.57 4.92
C ASN A 33 8.90 7.95 4.56
N PHE A 34 8.55 9.25 4.60
CA PHE A 34 7.24 9.76 4.16
C PHE A 34 6.86 9.28 2.74
N TRP A 35 7.82 9.26 1.81
CA TRP A 35 7.60 8.79 0.44
C TRP A 35 7.18 7.33 0.34
N VAL A 36 7.78 6.46 1.16
CA VAL A 36 7.44 5.02 1.20
C VAL A 36 6.07 4.81 1.85
N LEU A 37 5.68 5.67 2.79
CA LEU A 37 4.35 5.62 3.39
C LEU A 37 3.27 5.92 2.35
N VAL A 38 3.45 6.98 1.57
CA VAL A 38 2.50 7.36 0.52
C VAL A 38 2.44 6.30 -0.57
N ASP A 39 3.57 5.73 -0.99
CA ASP A 39 3.57 4.66 -1.99
C ASP A 39 2.83 3.41 -1.49
N ASN A 40 3.01 3.03 -0.23
CA ASN A 40 2.28 1.91 0.38
C ASN A 40 0.76 2.15 0.40
N ILE A 41 0.32 3.36 0.77
CA ILE A 41 -1.11 3.73 0.76
C ILE A 41 -1.67 3.64 -0.66
N LEU A 42 -0.95 4.19 -1.64
CA LEU A 42 -1.38 4.13 -3.03
C LEU A 42 -1.43 2.69 -3.53
N ASN A 43 -0.43 1.86 -3.24
CA ASN A 43 -0.44 0.45 -3.63
C ASN A 43 -1.68 -0.29 -3.09
N ILE A 44 -2.06 -0.05 -1.83
CA ILE A 44 -3.29 -0.63 -1.24
C ILE A 44 -4.53 -0.17 -2.02
N ILE A 45 -4.65 1.14 -2.29
CA ILE A 45 -5.78 1.70 -3.06
C ILE A 45 -5.84 1.04 -4.43
N PHE A 46 -4.72 0.92 -5.14
CA PHE A 46 -4.65 0.28 -6.45
C PHE A 46 -5.09 -1.19 -6.42
N THR A 47 -4.61 -1.96 -5.45
CA THR A 47 -4.97 -3.39 -5.29
C THR A 47 -6.48 -3.57 -5.11
N VAL A 48 -7.15 -2.62 -4.47
CA VAL A 48 -8.60 -2.67 -4.23
C VAL A 48 -9.39 -2.07 -5.39
N THR A 49 -8.94 -0.97 -5.98
CA THR A 49 -9.66 -0.28 -7.06
C THR A 49 -9.68 -1.09 -8.36
N LEU A 50 -8.59 -1.79 -8.71
CA LEU A 50 -8.53 -2.59 -9.93
C LEU A 50 -9.67 -3.63 -10.04
N PRO A 51 -9.87 -4.54 -9.07
CA PRO A 51 -10.97 -5.50 -9.15
C PRO A 51 -12.34 -4.84 -9.08
N ILE A 52 -12.50 -3.77 -8.29
CA ILE A 52 -13.77 -3.03 -8.21
C ILE A 52 -14.15 -2.42 -9.56
N ALA A 53 -13.19 -1.78 -10.24
CA ALA A 53 -13.42 -1.18 -11.55
C ALA A 53 -13.89 -2.24 -12.57
N VAL A 54 -13.26 -3.41 -12.59
CA VAL A 54 -13.66 -4.52 -13.46
C VAL A 54 -15.09 -4.96 -13.18
N VAL A 55 -15.45 -5.15 -11.90
CA VAL A 55 -16.81 -5.56 -11.51
C VAL A 55 -17.84 -4.52 -11.94
N LEU A 56 -17.59 -3.23 -11.71
CA LEU A 56 -18.52 -2.17 -12.08
C LEU A 56 -18.71 -2.04 -13.60
N ILE A 57 -17.65 -2.25 -14.38
CA ILE A 57 -17.74 -2.28 -15.84
C ILE A 57 -18.64 -3.44 -16.30
N ILE A 58 -18.46 -4.64 -15.71
CA ILE A 58 -19.28 -5.81 -16.03
C ILE A 58 -20.76 -5.56 -15.67
N VAL A 59 -21.02 -5.03 -14.47
CA VAL A 59 -22.39 -4.72 -14.02
C VAL A 59 -23.04 -3.67 -14.92
N GLY A 60 -22.31 -2.61 -15.28
CA GLY A 60 -22.77 -1.59 -16.21
C GLY A 60 -23.07 -2.15 -17.61
N ALA A 61 -22.24 -3.07 -18.10
CA ALA A 61 -22.45 -3.73 -19.39
C ALA A 61 -23.69 -4.63 -19.38
N ILE A 62 -23.87 -5.44 -18.33
CA ILE A 62 -25.06 -6.30 -18.17
C ILE A 62 -26.32 -5.42 -18.16
N LEU A 63 -26.32 -4.32 -17.40
CA LEU A 63 -27.48 -3.45 -17.30
C LEU A 63 -27.89 -2.83 -18.64
N ILE A 64 -26.92 -2.46 -19.49
CA ILE A 64 -27.20 -1.94 -20.84
C ILE A 64 -27.84 -3.03 -21.72
N VAL A 65 -27.29 -4.25 -21.67
CA VAL A 65 -27.78 -5.38 -22.49
C VAL A 65 -29.19 -5.81 -22.05
N THR A 66 -29.46 -5.82 -20.75
CA THR A 66 -30.77 -6.25 -20.20
C THR A 66 -31.82 -5.13 -20.17
N ALA A 67 -31.47 -3.90 -20.59
CA ALA A 67 -32.35 -2.74 -20.45
C ALA A 67 -33.66 -2.83 -21.26
N ALA A 68 -33.77 -3.72 -22.26
CA ALA A 68 -34.98 -3.97 -23.04
C ALA A 68 -35.68 -2.69 -23.58
N GLY A 69 -34.89 -1.66 -23.95
CA GLY A 69 -35.40 -0.37 -24.44
C GLY A 69 -35.69 0.68 -23.37
N ASN A 70 -35.44 0.40 -22.09
CA ASN A 70 -35.57 1.36 -21.00
C ASN A 70 -34.39 2.33 -20.98
N GLU A 71 -34.62 3.56 -21.43
CA GLU A 71 -33.60 4.61 -21.50
C GLU A 71 -32.92 4.91 -20.16
N ARG A 72 -33.64 4.79 -19.03
CA ARG A 72 -33.05 5.02 -17.70
C ARG A 72 -31.98 3.98 -17.38
N GLN A 73 -32.22 2.71 -17.70
CA GLN A 73 -31.27 1.62 -17.43
C GLN A 73 -30.03 1.73 -18.33
N ILE A 74 -30.24 2.11 -19.60
CA ILE A 74 -29.13 2.35 -20.54
C ILE A 74 -28.26 3.53 -20.07
N SER A 75 -28.89 4.63 -19.67
CA SER A 75 -28.18 5.82 -19.16
C SER A 75 -27.39 5.50 -17.89
N PHE A 76 -28.01 4.78 -16.94
CA PHE A 76 -27.33 4.37 -15.71
C PHE A 76 -26.14 3.45 -15.99
N GLY A 77 -26.29 2.45 -16.86
CA GLY A 77 -25.20 1.53 -17.20
C GLY A 77 -24.02 2.25 -17.87
N LYS A 78 -24.30 3.20 -18.76
CA LYS A 78 -23.27 4.07 -19.36
C LYS A 78 -22.53 4.89 -18.30
N ASN A 79 -23.27 5.52 -17.38
CA ASN A 79 -22.67 6.30 -16.30
C ASN A 79 -21.81 5.42 -15.39
N CYS A 80 -22.24 4.19 -15.09
CA CYS A 80 -21.47 3.24 -14.29
C CYS A 80 -20.11 2.91 -14.94
N ILE A 81 -20.10 2.65 -16.25
CA ILE A 81 -18.87 2.41 -17.00
C ILE A 81 -17.99 3.67 -17.04
N LEU A 82 -18.58 4.85 -17.30
CA LEU A 82 -17.85 6.12 -17.32
C LEU A 82 -17.19 6.42 -15.98
N TYR A 83 -17.91 6.30 -14.87
CA TYR A 83 -17.34 6.53 -13.54
C TYR A 83 -16.26 5.52 -13.17
N SER A 84 -16.42 4.26 -13.60
CA SER A 84 -15.38 3.23 -13.42
C SER A 84 -14.11 3.59 -14.20
N LEU A 85 -14.26 4.08 -15.43
CA LEU A 85 -13.13 4.51 -16.27
C LEU A 85 -12.43 5.76 -15.72
N VAL A 86 -13.21 6.73 -15.22
CA VAL A 86 -12.68 7.93 -14.56
C VAL A 86 -11.92 7.56 -13.28
N GLY A 87 -12.48 6.69 -12.45
CA GLY A 87 -11.82 6.20 -11.23
C GLY A 87 -10.50 5.48 -11.54
N LEU A 88 -10.51 4.60 -12.54
CA LEU A 88 -9.30 3.90 -12.98
C LEU A 88 -8.23 4.86 -13.51
N SER A 89 -8.64 5.84 -14.31
CA SER A 89 -7.75 6.88 -14.87
C SER A 89 -7.14 7.75 -13.77
N LEU A 90 -7.93 8.15 -12.78
CA LEU A 90 -7.46 8.96 -11.65
C LEU A 90 -6.40 8.21 -10.83
N VAL A 91 -6.64 6.93 -10.57
CA VAL A 91 -5.72 6.06 -9.85
C VAL A 91 -4.41 5.93 -10.62
N LEU A 92 -4.45 5.61 -11.92
CA LEU A 92 -3.28 5.56 -12.81
C LEU A 92 -2.47 6.86 -12.80
N MET A 93 -3.14 8.02 -12.87
CA MET A 93 -2.48 9.33 -12.80
C MET A 93 -1.81 9.58 -11.45
N SER A 94 -2.41 9.14 -10.35
CA SER A 94 -1.85 9.32 -9.01
C SER A 94 -0.47 8.67 -8.87
N LYS A 95 -0.29 7.44 -9.37
CA LYS A 95 1.05 6.80 -9.39
C LYS A 95 2.04 7.53 -10.30
N GLY A 96 1.59 7.99 -11.46
CA GLY A 96 2.44 8.73 -12.39
C GLY A 96 3.00 10.00 -11.75
N ILE A 97 2.15 10.77 -11.07
CA ILE A 97 2.54 12.00 -10.37
C ILE A 97 3.51 11.70 -9.22
N MET A 98 3.26 10.66 -8.42
CA MET A 98 4.18 10.28 -7.35
C MET A 98 5.54 9.82 -7.86
N GLY A 99 5.59 9.07 -8.96
CA GLY A 99 6.84 8.68 -9.60
C GLY A 99 7.65 9.89 -10.07
N LEU A 100 6.97 10.88 -10.65
CA LEU A 100 7.60 12.14 -11.07
C LEU A 100 8.11 12.95 -9.86
N LEU A 101 7.30 13.10 -8.80
CA LEU A 101 7.72 13.81 -7.59
C LEU A 101 8.92 13.14 -6.92
N ALA A 102 8.92 11.81 -6.83
CA ALA A 102 10.04 11.05 -6.26
C ALA A 102 11.32 11.19 -7.10
N TYR A 103 11.21 11.29 -8.42
CA TYR A 103 12.35 11.51 -9.31
C TYR A 103 12.92 12.94 -9.19
N LEU A 104 12.06 13.95 -9.05
CA LEU A 104 12.49 15.35 -8.98
C LEU A 104 13.10 15.75 -7.63
N LEU A 105 12.73 15.04 -6.54
CA LEU A 105 13.15 15.39 -5.18
C LEU A 105 14.31 14.54 -4.64
N ARG A 106 14.78 13.55 -5.41
CA ARG A 106 15.95 12.73 -5.10
C ARG A 106 17.19 13.29 -5.78
#